data_AF-A0A4Q2XDE2-F1
#
_entry.id   AF-A0A4Q2XDE2-F1
#
_cell.length_a   1.000
_cell.length_b   1.000
_cell.length_c   1.000
_cell.angle_alpha   90.00
_cell.angle_beta   90.00
_cell.angle_gamma   90.00
#
_symmetry.space_group_name_H-M   'P 1'
#
loop_
_entity.id
_entity.type
_entity.pdbx_description
1 polymer ?
#
loop_
_entity_poly.entity_id
_entity_poly.type
_entity_poly.pdbx_seq_one_letter_code
_entity_poly.pdbx_strand_id
1 'polypeptide(L)'
;MRFEIHREFPRFGNPPRGGAIATRSTDPGEWRKRPPLPGAESLRTAARTLPAILLLALSGCTAVSPSTFCPEDAAGRTDSGYSPFTSIPKGRVGAMPCPGPFTFYVSADPGKLGTHAYSSALPVANGETARGIVYTLHGGFIDIAHLRKAADWTAYHQVRFRHALEEGRKCMVLPGKEGGSYHISFRYPSSWSGMDAAEKKAVMDELSVRLAQRLAIVQTEWHEIATWYGYSSTPFPEKQSAFTYDDPVSHMVGTKVAGMALRKGSGNYDASVTWFLKQELDRLGAVSPAETERAIAVVKDKWWHNGQMLHRQLDIGSTDGEVRPWIVPGFPNGKTMAGEVFRVPTLDPVSGQDFRNFAQVEIDPGLSAWRNMRRVLPGNPDRCRPAEHFPILMAHIRQAEEMPPSPRTTR
;
A
#
# COMPACT_ATOMS: atom_id res chain seq x y z
N MET A 1 37.35 29.38 -16.08
CA MET A 1 37.53 27.91 -15.97
C MET A 1 36.18 27.24 -16.16
N ARG A 2 35.91 26.77 -17.38
CA ARG A 2 34.77 25.92 -17.74
C ARG A 2 35.37 24.55 -18.05
N PHE A 3 34.89 23.50 -17.40
CA PHE A 3 35.21 22.12 -17.78
C PHE A 3 33.94 21.48 -18.31
N GLU A 4 33.89 21.33 -19.63
CA GLU A 4 33.01 20.41 -20.34
C GLU A 4 33.57 19.00 -20.18
N ILE A 5 32.71 18.03 -19.84
CA ILE A 5 33.06 16.60 -19.89
C ILE A 5 32.09 15.92 -20.86
N HIS A 6 32.67 15.44 -21.96
CA HIS A 6 32.04 14.68 -23.02
C HIS A 6 31.49 13.33 -22.52
N ARG A 7 30.30 12.97 -23.00
CA ARG A 7 29.72 11.62 -22.92
C ARG A 7 30.13 10.83 -24.16
N GLU A 8 30.79 9.69 -23.99
CA GLU A 8 30.93 8.66 -25.02
C GLU A 8 30.11 7.42 -24.65
N PHE A 9 29.30 6.94 -25.60
CA PHE A 9 28.61 5.65 -25.57
C PHE A 9 29.26 4.73 -26.63
N PRO A 10 29.60 3.47 -26.31
CA PRO A 10 30.02 2.52 -27.32
C PRO A 10 28.81 1.89 -28.03
N ARG A 11 28.83 1.96 -29.37
CA ARG A 11 27.94 1.23 -30.28
C ARG A 11 28.48 -0.19 -30.45
N PHE A 12 27.65 -1.21 -30.24
CA PHE A 12 27.96 -2.59 -30.66
C PHE A 12 27.12 -2.96 -31.89
N GLY A 13 27.81 -3.50 -32.90
CA GLY A 13 27.33 -3.71 -34.26
C GLY A 13 26.52 -4.99 -34.48
N ASN A 14 25.83 -4.99 -35.63
CA ASN A 14 25.06 -6.13 -36.16
C ASN A 14 25.97 -7.29 -36.61
N PRO A 15 25.54 -8.55 -36.44
CA PRO A 15 26.18 -9.69 -37.08
C PRO A 15 25.70 -9.92 -38.53
N PRO A 16 26.50 -10.58 -39.38
CA PRO A 16 26.28 -10.69 -40.82
C PRO A 16 25.33 -11.83 -41.23
N ARG A 17 24.77 -11.70 -42.43
CA ARG A 17 23.97 -12.71 -43.16
C ARG A 17 24.86 -13.63 -44.02
N GLY A 18 24.48 -14.90 -44.11
CA GLY A 18 24.58 -15.70 -45.34
C GLY A 18 25.46 -16.95 -45.27
N GLY A 19 24.89 -18.12 -45.66
CA GLY A 19 25.63 -19.33 -46.03
C GLY A 19 24.84 -20.63 -45.83
N ALA A 20 24.24 -21.15 -46.90
CA ALA A 20 23.53 -22.43 -46.99
C ALA A 20 24.47 -23.61 -47.33
N ILE A 21 24.06 -24.85 -47.00
CA ILE A 21 24.37 -26.19 -47.61
C ILE A 21 23.42 -27.22 -46.94
N ALA A 22 22.38 -27.77 -47.60
CA ALA A 22 22.26 -29.10 -48.27
C ALA A 22 22.56 -30.33 -47.37
N THR A 23 21.86 -31.48 -47.32
CA THR A 23 20.72 -32.15 -48.01
C THR A 23 20.36 -33.46 -47.24
N ARG A 24 19.25 -34.13 -47.65
CA ARG A 24 18.72 -35.51 -47.34
C ARG A 24 17.69 -35.58 -46.21
N SER A 25 16.40 -35.90 -46.41
CA SER A 25 15.69 -36.91 -47.22
C SER A 25 16.04 -38.36 -46.87
N THR A 26 15.19 -38.97 -46.03
CA THR A 26 14.83 -40.41 -46.07
C THR A 26 13.37 -40.61 -45.64
N ASP A 27 12.71 -41.46 -46.41
CA ASP A 27 11.29 -41.85 -46.48
C ASP A 27 10.79 -42.69 -45.28
N PRO A 28 9.45 -42.86 -45.09
CA PRO A 28 8.83 -43.64 -44.02
C PRO A 28 8.50 -45.08 -44.46
N GLY A 29 8.54 -46.04 -43.53
CA GLY A 29 8.16 -47.42 -43.83
C GLY A 29 8.00 -48.33 -42.60
N GLU A 30 6.73 -48.62 -42.29
CA GLU A 30 6.13 -49.82 -41.67
C GLU A 30 6.73 -50.49 -40.41
N TRP A 31 5.87 -50.83 -39.44
CA TRP A 31 5.48 -52.23 -39.16
C TRP A 31 4.27 -52.33 -38.18
N ARG A 32 3.20 -52.97 -38.70
CA ARG A 32 2.25 -53.92 -38.09
C ARG A 32 1.24 -53.52 -36.99
N LYS A 33 -0.01 -53.60 -37.45
CA LYS A 33 -1.30 -53.86 -36.77
C LYS A 33 -1.27 -55.03 -35.76
N ARG A 34 -2.02 -54.90 -34.66
CA ARG A 34 -2.86 -55.94 -34.00
C ARG A 34 -3.87 -55.26 -33.01
N PRO A 35 -4.96 -55.94 -32.60
CA PRO A 35 -6.36 -55.49 -32.74
C PRO A 35 -6.98 -54.85 -31.47
N PRO A 36 -8.20 -54.29 -31.56
CA PRO A 36 -8.85 -53.55 -30.47
C PRO A 36 -9.77 -54.43 -29.60
N LEU A 37 -10.20 -53.88 -28.45
CA LEU A 37 -11.51 -53.97 -27.76
C LEU A 37 -11.33 -53.78 -26.22
N PRO A 38 -12.35 -53.40 -25.41
CA PRO A 38 -13.61 -52.66 -25.68
C PRO A 38 -13.96 -51.57 -24.62
N GLY A 39 -14.96 -50.71 -24.93
CA GLY A 39 -15.91 -50.02 -24.01
C GLY A 39 -15.33 -49.01 -23.00
N ALA A 40 -15.48 -47.69 -23.10
CA ALA A 40 -16.71 -46.90 -23.07
C ALA A 40 -17.70 -47.31 -21.96
N GLU A 41 -17.59 -46.74 -20.76
CA GLU A 41 -18.73 -46.17 -20.02
C GLU A 41 -18.31 -45.45 -18.72
N SER A 42 -18.94 -44.30 -18.52
CA SER A 42 -19.05 -43.53 -17.26
C SER A 42 -17.78 -42.86 -16.72
N LEU A 43 -17.76 -41.52 -16.78
CA LEU A 43 -17.60 -40.62 -15.62
C LEU A 43 -17.83 -39.19 -16.12
N ARG A 44 -19.09 -38.92 -16.50
CA ARG A 44 -19.66 -37.59 -16.32
C ARG A 44 -20.03 -37.46 -14.84
N THR A 45 -20.05 -36.21 -14.37
CA THR A 45 -20.59 -35.73 -13.08
C THR A 45 -19.61 -35.71 -11.90
N ALA A 46 -18.86 -34.61 -11.79
CA ALA A 46 -18.65 -33.90 -10.51
C ALA A 46 -18.13 -32.48 -10.80
N ALA A 47 -18.93 -31.67 -11.50
CA ALA A 47 -18.80 -30.22 -11.43
C ALA A 47 -19.20 -29.80 -10.00
N ARG A 48 -18.21 -29.69 -9.10
CA ARG A 48 -18.41 -29.02 -7.82
C ARG A 48 -18.22 -27.52 -8.03
N THR A 49 -19.36 -26.86 -8.09
CA THR A 49 -19.59 -25.44 -7.82
C THR A 49 -18.63 -24.88 -6.76
N LEU A 50 -17.62 -24.15 -7.21
CA LEU A 50 -16.99 -23.10 -6.40
C LEU A 50 -17.99 -21.94 -6.34
N PRO A 51 -18.39 -21.44 -5.16
CA PRO A 51 -19.12 -20.19 -5.10
C PRO A 51 -18.16 -19.09 -5.54
N ALA A 52 -18.40 -18.54 -6.72
CA ALA A 52 -17.79 -17.29 -7.14
C ALA A 52 -18.28 -16.20 -6.17
N ILE A 53 -17.47 -15.89 -5.16
CA ILE A 53 -17.66 -14.70 -4.33
C ILE A 53 -17.26 -13.51 -5.21
N LEU A 54 -18.24 -13.02 -5.97
CA LEU A 54 -18.15 -11.77 -6.69
C LEU A 54 -18.25 -10.64 -5.65
N LEU A 55 -17.10 -10.13 -5.20
CA LEU A 55 -17.00 -8.90 -4.42
C LEU A 55 -17.39 -7.72 -5.34
N LEU A 56 -18.69 -7.47 -5.45
CA LEU A 56 -19.23 -6.23 -6.00
C LEU A 56 -18.98 -5.11 -4.98
N ALA A 57 -17.83 -4.47 -5.06
CA ALA A 57 -17.63 -3.13 -4.52
C ALA A 57 -18.37 -2.13 -5.42
N LEU A 58 -19.70 -2.14 -5.35
CA LEU A 58 -20.53 -1.06 -5.88
C LEU A 58 -20.77 -0.05 -4.74
N SER A 59 -19.75 0.75 -4.44
CA SER A 59 -19.97 2.02 -3.74
C SER A 59 -20.66 2.96 -4.72
N GLY A 60 -21.94 3.22 -4.46
CA GLY A 60 -22.80 4.03 -5.32
C GLY A 60 -22.24 5.41 -5.58
N CYS A 61 -22.34 5.85 -6.84
CA CYS A 61 -22.19 7.24 -7.22
C CYS A 61 -23.32 8.05 -6.56
N THR A 62 -23.07 8.57 -5.36
CA THR A 62 -23.87 9.66 -4.83
C THR A 62 -23.26 10.96 -5.34
N ALA A 63 -24.08 11.81 -5.96
CA ALA A 63 -23.67 13.16 -6.30
C ALA A 63 -23.23 13.86 -5.00
N VAL A 64 -21.95 14.21 -4.92
CA VAL A 64 -21.37 14.88 -3.76
C VAL A 64 -21.95 16.29 -3.72
N SER A 65 -22.80 16.57 -2.73
CA SER A 65 -23.22 17.94 -2.42
C SER A 65 -21.96 18.80 -2.21
N PRO A 66 -21.91 20.05 -2.70
CA PRO A 66 -20.80 20.95 -2.43
C PRO A 66 -20.49 20.96 -0.93
N SER A 67 -19.23 20.67 -0.58
CA SER A 67 -18.83 20.64 0.82
C SER A 67 -18.93 22.04 1.41
N THR A 68 -19.68 22.20 2.51
CA THR A 68 -19.70 23.45 3.29
C THR A 68 -18.33 23.78 3.88
N PHE A 69 -17.44 22.79 3.99
CA PHE A 69 -16.08 22.97 4.48
C PHE A 69 -15.17 23.68 3.48
N CYS A 70 -15.34 23.40 2.18
CA CYS A 70 -14.53 24.02 1.14
C CYS A 70 -15.39 24.41 -0.07
N PRO A 71 -16.02 25.60 -0.04
CA PRO A 71 -16.82 26.09 -1.16
C PRO A 71 -16.02 26.25 -2.46
N GLU A 72 -14.72 26.52 -2.36
CA GLU A 72 -13.78 26.62 -3.48
C GLU A 72 -13.50 25.25 -4.16
N ASP A 73 -13.84 24.15 -3.48
CA ASP A 73 -13.70 22.77 -3.96
C ASP A 73 -15.03 22.19 -4.52
N ALA A 74 -16.05 23.03 -4.73
CA ALA A 74 -17.41 22.63 -5.13
C ALA A 74 -17.52 21.92 -6.49
N ALA A 75 -16.42 21.76 -7.22
CA ALA A 75 -16.35 20.81 -8.30
C ALA A 75 -15.35 19.73 -7.91
N GLY A 76 -15.87 18.57 -7.49
CA GLY A 76 -15.16 17.31 -7.58
C GLY A 76 -14.77 17.05 -9.04
N ARG A 77 -13.79 17.80 -9.53
CA ARG A 77 -13.20 17.64 -10.85
C ARG A 77 -12.41 16.34 -10.81
N THR A 78 -13.13 15.24 -11.01
CA THR A 78 -12.56 13.97 -11.45
C THR A 78 -11.91 14.13 -12.84
N ASP A 79 -12.28 15.18 -13.57
CA ASP A 79 -11.80 15.53 -14.91
C ASP A 79 -10.59 16.48 -14.92
N SER A 80 -9.71 16.34 -13.94
CA SER A 80 -8.61 17.28 -13.73
C SER A 80 -7.39 17.02 -14.63
N GLY A 81 -7.54 16.25 -15.71
CA GLY A 81 -6.48 15.99 -16.68
C GLY A 81 -5.30 15.17 -16.14
N TYR A 82 -5.39 14.66 -14.92
CA TYR A 82 -4.28 13.98 -14.24
C TYR A 82 -4.17 12.50 -14.57
N SER A 83 -4.02 12.19 -15.85
CA SER A 83 -3.66 10.83 -16.26
C SER A 83 -2.29 10.46 -15.65
N PRO A 84 -2.13 9.26 -15.05
CA PRO A 84 -3.10 8.17 -14.97
C PRO A 84 -3.91 8.08 -13.66
N PHE A 85 -3.82 9.05 -12.74
CA PHE A 85 -4.41 9.01 -11.40
C PHE A 85 -5.80 9.68 -11.30
N THR A 86 -6.56 9.64 -12.40
CA THR A 86 -7.91 10.21 -12.50
C THR A 86 -8.91 9.42 -11.63
N SER A 87 -8.80 8.09 -11.61
CA SER A 87 -9.58 7.22 -10.73
C SER A 87 -8.87 6.95 -9.40
N ILE A 88 -9.66 6.58 -8.38
CA ILE A 88 -9.11 6.02 -7.14
C ILE A 88 -8.26 4.77 -7.46
N PRO A 89 -7.25 4.46 -6.63
CA PRO A 89 -6.43 3.26 -6.78
C PRO A 89 -7.25 1.99 -6.87
N LYS A 90 -6.78 1.00 -7.64
CA LYS A 90 -7.41 -0.32 -7.65
C LYS A 90 -7.35 -0.99 -6.26
N GLY A 91 -8.36 -1.78 -5.94
CA GLY A 91 -8.37 -2.59 -4.73
C GLY A 91 -7.31 -3.70 -4.78
N ARG A 92 -6.71 -4.01 -3.63
CA ARG A 92 -5.88 -5.20 -3.42
C ARG A 92 -6.28 -5.88 -2.12
N VAL A 93 -6.42 -7.20 -2.17
CA VAL A 93 -6.70 -8.03 -0.99
C VAL A 93 -5.38 -8.32 -0.30
N GLY A 94 -5.29 -7.93 0.97
CA GLY A 94 -4.13 -8.18 1.82
C GLY A 94 -4.02 -9.65 2.26
N ALA A 95 -2.94 -9.96 2.94
CA ALA A 95 -2.73 -11.22 3.61
C ALA A 95 -2.33 -10.96 5.05
N MET A 96 -2.90 -11.70 5.99
CA MET A 96 -2.37 -11.69 7.36
C MET A 96 -1.08 -12.51 7.40
N PRO A 97 -0.08 -12.13 8.19
CA PRO A 97 1.19 -12.84 8.28
C PRO A 97 1.12 -14.08 9.16
N CYS A 98 0.07 -14.87 9.02
CA CYS A 98 -0.02 -16.20 9.63
C CYS A 98 -0.78 -17.18 8.74
N PRO A 99 -0.34 -18.44 8.65
CA PRO A 99 -1.14 -19.51 8.08
C PRO A 99 -2.45 -19.72 8.85
N GLY A 100 -3.55 -19.80 8.11
CA GLY A 100 -4.85 -20.12 8.68
C GLY A 100 -6.02 -19.90 7.71
N PRO A 101 -7.22 -20.39 8.06
CA PRO A 101 -8.41 -20.13 7.26
C PRO A 101 -8.70 -18.63 7.19
N PHE A 102 -9.05 -18.12 6.00
CA PHE A 102 -9.40 -16.71 5.75
C PHE A 102 -8.28 -15.67 6.01
N THR A 103 -7.05 -16.11 6.29
CA THR A 103 -5.87 -15.22 6.42
C THR A 103 -5.31 -14.78 5.07
N PHE A 104 -5.66 -15.50 4.00
CA PHE A 104 -5.10 -15.36 2.65
C PHE A 104 -3.57 -15.46 2.58
N TYR A 105 -2.93 -15.97 3.64
CA TYR A 105 -1.48 -16.05 3.77
C TYR A 105 -0.86 -16.88 2.64
N VAL A 106 0.15 -16.28 2.02
CA VAL A 106 1.08 -16.91 1.09
C VAL A 106 2.42 -16.18 1.23
N SER A 107 3.54 -16.90 1.21
CA SER A 107 4.86 -16.29 1.10
C SER A 107 5.10 -15.81 -0.32
N ALA A 108 5.27 -14.51 -0.50
CA ALA A 108 5.57 -13.90 -1.78
C ALA A 108 7.06 -14.05 -2.13
N ASP A 109 7.36 -14.23 -3.41
CA ASP A 109 8.73 -14.22 -3.92
C ASP A 109 9.11 -12.78 -4.31
N PRO A 110 10.05 -12.12 -3.59
CA PRO A 110 10.44 -10.74 -3.89
C PRO A 110 11.02 -10.58 -5.31
N GLY A 111 11.54 -11.66 -5.91
CA GLY A 111 12.03 -11.69 -7.29
C GLY A 111 10.93 -11.87 -8.34
N LYS A 112 9.69 -12.17 -7.95
CA LYS A 112 8.56 -12.48 -8.87
C LYS A 112 7.29 -11.69 -8.56
N LEU A 113 7.42 -10.51 -7.98
CA LEU A 113 6.29 -9.61 -7.69
C LEU A 113 5.58 -9.09 -8.94
N GLY A 114 6.25 -9.15 -10.09
CA GLY A 114 5.78 -8.63 -11.36
C GLY A 114 5.85 -7.10 -11.42
N THR A 115 5.25 -6.54 -12.47
CA THR A 115 5.18 -5.09 -12.70
C THR A 115 3.99 -4.50 -11.95
N HIS A 116 4.24 -3.45 -11.17
CA HIS A 116 3.18 -2.67 -10.51
C HIS A 116 2.14 -2.19 -11.53
N ALA A 117 0.88 -2.05 -11.09
CA ALA A 117 -0.17 -1.49 -11.92
C ALA A 117 -1.15 -0.69 -11.06
N TYR A 118 -1.16 0.63 -11.21
CA TYR A 118 -2.06 1.55 -10.49
C TYR A 118 -3.54 1.27 -10.79
N SER A 119 -3.87 1.12 -12.08
CA SER A 119 -5.22 0.80 -12.56
C SER A 119 -5.26 -0.56 -13.26
N SER A 120 -6.43 -1.18 -13.32
CA SER A 120 -6.67 -2.40 -14.12
C SER A 120 -7.52 -2.01 -15.33
N ALA A 121 -6.90 -1.77 -16.48
CA ALA A 121 -7.63 -1.46 -17.72
C ALA A 121 -8.33 -2.69 -18.33
N LEU A 122 -7.87 -3.91 -18.02
CA LEU A 122 -8.46 -5.19 -18.46
C LEU A 122 -8.24 -6.28 -17.40
N PRO A 123 -9.17 -7.25 -17.21
CA PRO A 123 -9.06 -8.31 -16.19
C PRO A 123 -7.88 -9.29 -16.37
N VAL A 124 -7.11 -9.19 -17.46
CA VAL A 124 -6.09 -10.20 -17.84
C VAL A 124 -4.74 -9.59 -18.23
N ALA A 125 -4.54 -8.29 -18.01
CA ALA A 125 -3.25 -7.62 -18.19
C ALA A 125 -2.74 -7.06 -16.85
N ASN A 126 -2.70 -7.90 -15.81
CA ASN A 126 -2.10 -7.51 -14.54
C ASN A 126 -0.61 -7.87 -14.60
N GLY A 127 0.25 -6.85 -14.68
CA GLY A 127 1.69 -7.04 -14.52
C GLY A 127 2.07 -7.58 -13.14
N GLU A 128 1.21 -7.39 -12.14
CA GLU A 128 1.38 -7.84 -10.77
C GLU A 128 1.14 -9.36 -10.66
N THR A 129 2.21 -10.15 -10.49
CA THR A 129 2.14 -11.63 -10.56
C THR A 129 2.18 -12.32 -9.21
N ALA A 130 2.70 -11.68 -8.16
CA ALA A 130 2.68 -12.22 -6.80
C ALA A 130 2.03 -11.25 -5.80
N ARG A 131 1.43 -11.86 -4.77
CA ARG A 131 0.81 -11.23 -3.60
C ARG A 131 1.30 -11.94 -2.33
N GLY A 132 1.03 -11.38 -1.16
CA GLY A 132 1.28 -12.01 0.13
C GLY A 132 2.43 -11.37 0.89
N ILE A 133 3.01 -12.15 1.79
CA ILE A 133 3.97 -11.67 2.79
C ILE A 133 5.40 -11.94 2.34
N VAL A 134 6.28 -10.96 2.50
CA VAL A 134 7.73 -11.09 2.41
C VAL A 134 8.31 -10.77 3.78
N TYR A 135 9.21 -11.61 4.30
CA TYR A 135 10.05 -11.20 5.42
C TYR A 135 11.28 -10.46 4.89
N THR A 136 11.69 -9.40 5.59
CA THR A 136 12.92 -8.66 5.31
C THR A 136 13.75 -8.59 6.60
N LEU A 137 15.07 -8.71 6.45
CA LEU A 137 15.98 -8.74 7.59
C LEU A 137 15.96 -7.47 8.44
N HIS A 138 15.68 -6.32 7.83
CA HIS A 138 15.71 -5.02 8.50
C HIS A 138 14.34 -4.35 8.62
N GLY A 139 13.34 -4.79 7.85
CA GLY A 139 11.97 -4.25 7.89
C GLY A 139 10.95 -5.18 8.54
N GLY A 140 11.31 -6.42 8.89
CA GLY A 140 10.33 -7.39 9.40
C GLY A 140 9.41 -7.91 8.29
N PHE A 141 8.18 -8.27 8.64
CA PHE A 141 7.18 -8.75 7.68
C PHE A 141 6.55 -7.59 6.90
N ILE A 142 6.30 -7.82 5.60
CA ILE A 142 5.70 -6.84 4.69
C ILE A 142 4.63 -7.53 3.85
N ASP A 143 3.38 -7.03 3.89
CA ASP A 143 2.34 -7.37 2.92
C ASP A 143 2.49 -6.50 1.67
N ILE A 144 2.78 -7.16 0.55
CA ILE A 144 2.94 -6.51 -0.76
C ILE A 144 1.66 -5.81 -1.23
N ALA A 145 0.47 -6.29 -0.86
CA ALA A 145 -0.79 -5.63 -1.19
C ALA A 145 -0.95 -4.33 -0.38
N HIS A 146 -0.66 -4.35 0.92
CA HIS A 146 -0.71 -3.15 1.78
C HIS A 146 0.30 -2.10 1.33
N LEU A 147 1.53 -2.52 1.03
CA LEU A 147 2.56 -1.68 0.44
C LEU A 147 2.08 -1.00 -0.84
N ARG A 148 1.57 -1.76 -1.81
CA ARG A 148 1.09 -1.21 -3.09
C ARG A 148 -0.13 -0.31 -2.93
N LYS A 149 -1.04 -0.61 -1.99
CA LYS A 149 -2.16 0.29 -1.64
C LYS A 149 -1.64 1.63 -1.13
N ALA A 150 -0.70 1.62 -0.18
CA ALA A 150 -0.12 2.84 0.36
C ALA A 150 0.64 3.65 -0.71
N ALA A 151 1.34 2.97 -1.60
CA ALA A 151 2.01 3.60 -2.74
C ALA A 151 1.01 4.32 -3.66
N ASP A 152 -0.05 3.64 -4.08
CA ASP A 152 -1.03 4.22 -5.01
C ASP A 152 -1.86 5.35 -4.40
N TRP A 153 -2.24 5.24 -3.12
CA TRP A 153 -2.87 6.36 -2.42
C TRP A 153 -1.95 7.57 -2.32
N THR A 154 -0.63 7.36 -2.14
CA THR A 154 0.34 8.44 -2.19
C THR A 154 0.34 9.14 -3.56
N ALA A 155 0.35 8.40 -4.67
CA ALA A 155 0.31 9.00 -6.00
C ALA A 155 -1.02 9.74 -6.28
N TYR A 156 -2.14 9.13 -5.89
CA TYR A 156 -3.47 9.73 -5.98
C TYR A 156 -3.53 11.08 -5.24
N HIS A 157 -3.02 11.14 -4.01
CA HIS A 157 -3.01 12.35 -3.19
C HIS A 157 -2.04 13.39 -3.72
N GLN A 158 -0.85 12.99 -4.19
CA GLN A 158 0.20 13.92 -4.62
C GLN A 158 -0.27 14.84 -5.72
N VAL A 159 -0.93 14.29 -6.73
CA VAL A 159 -1.48 15.08 -7.84
C VAL A 159 -2.48 16.11 -7.35
N ARG A 160 -3.35 15.74 -6.41
CA ARG A 160 -4.41 16.62 -5.88
C ARG A 160 -3.83 17.71 -4.99
N PHE A 161 -2.85 17.37 -4.16
CA PHE A 161 -2.06 18.36 -3.43
C PHE A 161 -1.34 19.30 -4.39
N ARG A 162 -0.69 18.78 -5.43
CA ARG A 162 0.06 19.59 -6.38
C ARG A 162 -0.82 20.61 -7.08
N HIS A 163 -2.02 20.21 -7.49
CA HIS A 163 -3.01 21.10 -8.09
C HIS A 163 -3.54 22.15 -7.12
N ALA A 164 -3.90 21.77 -5.89
CA ALA A 164 -4.41 22.72 -4.91
C ALA A 164 -3.37 23.78 -4.55
N LEU A 165 -2.08 23.41 -4.49
CA LEU A 165 -0.97 24.34 -4.30
C LEU A 165 -0.81 25.29 -5.49
N GLU A 166 -1.02 24.78 -6.71
CA GLU A 166 -0.98 25.53 -7.98
C GLU A 166 -2.06 26.63 -8.04
N GLU A 167 -3.28 26.27 -7.64
CA GLU A 167 -4.42 27.19 -7.54
C GLU A 167 -4.40 28.06 -6.28
N GLY A 168 -3.48 27.81 -5.34
CA GLY A 168 -3.39 28.53 -4.08
C GLY A 168 -4.59 28.30 -3.15
N ARG A 169 -5.25 27.15 -3.25
CA ARG A 169 -6.44 26.82 -2.44
C ARG A 169 -6.13 26.82 -0.96
N LYS A 170 -7.08 27.30 -0.15
CA LYS A 170 -6.97 27.26 1.32
C LYS A 170 -7.52 25.98 1.94
N CYS A 171 -8.25 25.18 1.18
CA CYS A 171 -8.79 23.91 1.62
C CYS A 171 -8.98 22.93 0.45
N MET A 172 -9.17 21.66 0.78
CA MET A 172 -9.66 20.63 -0.14
C MET A 172 -10.39 19.53 0.63
N VAL A 173 -11.22 18.77 -0.08
CA VAL A 173 -11.92 17.59 0.42
C VAL A 173 -11.60 16.41 -0.48
N LEU A 174 -11.11 15.33 0.11
CA LEU A 174 -10.78 14.09 -0.60
C LEU A 174 -11.68 12.95 -0.12
N PRO A 175 -12.13 12.04 -1.01
CA PRO A 175 -12.96 10.93 -0.60
C PRO A 175 -12.19 9.94 0.28
N GLY A 176 -12.85 9.44 1.32
CA GLY A 176 -12.37 8.32 2.13
C GLY A 176 -12.86 6.99 1.59
N LYS A 177 -12.02 5.95 1.66
CA LYS A 177 -12.39 4.61 1.21
C LYS A 177 -13.49 4.00 2.09
N GLU A 178 -13.51 4.35 3.37
CA GLU A 178 -14.41 3.83 4.40
C GLU A 178 -15.80 4.51 4.45
N GLY A 179 -16.15 5.30 3.42
CA GLY A 179 -17.45 5.99 3.32
C GLY A 179 -17.45 7.44 3.86
N GLY A 180 -16.33 7.91 4.39
CA GLY A 180 -16.12 9.28 4.87
C GLY A 180 -15.35 10.18 3.90
N SER A 181 -14.76 11.26 4.42
CA SER A 181 -13.92 12.19 3.67
C SER A 181 -12.76 12.73 4.51
N TYR A 182 -11.68 13.11 3.84
CA TYR A 182 -10.55 13.83 4.40
C TYR A 182 -10.68 15.31 4.06
N HIS A 183 -10.74 16.14 5.08
CA HIS A 183 -10.86 17.59 5.01
C HIS A 183 -9.49 18.19 5.32
N ILE A 184 -8.89 18.86 4.34
CA ILE A 184 -7.55 19.43 4.49
C ILE A 184 -7.64 20.95 4.42
N SER A 185 -7.01 21.64 5.37
CA SER A 185 -6.83 23.09 5.38
C SER A 185 -5.36 23.44 5.20
N PHE A 186 -5.08 24.49 4.42
CA PHE A 186 -3.73 24.98 4.12
C PHE A 186 -3.46 26.34 4.77
N ARG A 187 -2.24 26.53 5.25
CA ARG A 187 -1.72 27.76 5.84
C ARG A 187 -0.44 28.16 5.13
N TYR A 188 -0.57 28.96 4.07
CA TYR A 188 0.57 29.45 3.31
C TYR A 188 1.42 30.44 4.14
N PRO A 189 2.75 30.32 4.12
CA PRO A 189 3.62 31.32 4.75
C PRO A 189 3.49 32.67 4.03
N SER A 190 3.79 33.77 4.73
CA SER A 190 3.74 35.12 4.16
C SER A 190 4.68 35.29 2.95
N SER A 191 5.76 34.52 2.90
CA SER A 191 6.71 34.46 1.78
C SER A 191 6.15 33.82 0.50
N TRP A 192 5.03 33.08 0.57
CA TRP A 192 4.51 32.29 -0.56
C TRP A 192 4.17 33.12 -1.80
N SER A 193 3.64 34.34 -1.62
CA SER A 193 3.24 35.21 -2.73
C SER A 193 4.42 35.89 -3.41
N GLY A 194 5.52 36.13 -2.67
CA GLY A 194 6.72 36.80 -3.17
C GLY A 194 7.84 35.86 -3.62
N MET A 195 7.61 34.55 -3.56
CA MET A 195 8.59 33.53 -3.95
C MET A 195 8.84 33.54 -5.46
N ASP A 196 10.10 33.34 -5.86
CA ASP A 196 10.45 33.18 -7.28
C ASP A 196 9.68 32.01 -7.91
N ALA A 197 9.32 32.12 -9.19
CA ALA A 197 8.48 31.14 -9.85
C ALA A 197 9.13 29.73 -9.90
N ALA A 198 10.44 29.64 -10.11
CA ALA A 198 11.14 28.36 -10.16
C ALA A 198 11.28 27.76 -8.75
N GLU A 199 11.60 28.60 -7.75
CA GLU A 199 11.63 28.19 -6.35
C GLU A 199 10.26 27.68 -5.90
N LYS A 200 9.20 28.44 -6.19
CA LYS A 200 7.82 28.09 -5.87
C LYS A 200 7.40 26.78 -6.49
N LYS A 201 7.77 26.55 -7.76
CA LYS A 201 7.54 25.27 -8.42
C LYS A 201 8.25 24.12 -7.69
N ALA A 202 9.53 24.26 -7.37
CA ALA A 202 10.30 23.23 -6.66
C ALA A 202 9.71 22.93 -5.27
N VAL A 203 9.31 23.97 -4.53
CA VAL A 203 8.61 23.84 -3.25
C VAL A 203 7.29 23.09 -3.42
N MET A 204 6.46 23.47 -4.39
CA MET A 204 5.18 22.79 -4.64
C MET A 204 5.37 21.32 -5.01
N ASP A 205 6.36 21.00 -5.84
CA ASP A 205 6.67 19.63 -6.26
C ASP A 205 7.04 18.75 -5.04
N GLU A 206 7.99 19.17 -4.20
CA GLU A 206 8.39 18.40 -3.02
C GLU A 206 7.30 18.38 -1.93
N LEU A 207 6.67 19.52 -1.67
CA LEU A 207 5.64 19.65 -0.64
C LEU A 207 4.43 18.76 -0.97
N SER A 208 4.03 18.68 -2.24
CA SER A 208 2.94 17.81 -2.69
C SER A 208 3.23 16.32 -2.42
N VAL A 209 4.47 15.86 -2.64
CA VAL A 209 4.88 14.48 -2.36
C VAL A 209 4.81 14.22 -0.85
N ARG A 210 5.39 15.10 -0.03
CA ARG A 210 5.41 14.91 1.43
C ARG A 210 4.01 14.93 2.05
N LEU A 211 3.16 15.86 1.61
CA LEU A 211 1.75 15.92 2.04
C LEU A 211 1.00 14.64 1.68
N ALA A 212 1.23 14.12 0.47
CA ALA A 212 0.61 12.90 0.00
C ALA A 212 1.05 11.66 0.77
N GLN A 213 2.34 11.53 1.06
CA GLN A 213 2.85 10.43 1.87
C GLN A 213 2.24 10.45 3.27
N ARG A 214 2.19 11.63 3.91
CA ARG A 214 1.57 11.81 5.23
C ARG A 214 0.08 11.45 5.21
N LEU A 215 -0.67 11.93 4.22
CA LEU A 215 -2.10 11.62 4.13
C LEU A 215 -2.33 10.13 3.84
N ALA A 216 -1.52 9.50 2.99
CA ALA A 216 -1.62 8.06 2.73
C ALA A 216 -1.37 7.24 4.00
N ILE A 217 -0.36 7.61 4.81
CA ILE A 217 -0.13 6.98 6.13
C ILE A 217 -1.34 7.20 7.05
N VAL A 218 -1.82 8.44 7.18
CA VAL A 218 -3.02 8.73 8.00
C VAL A 218 -4.22 7.89 7.55
N GLN A 219 -4.41 7.73 6.25
CA GLN A 219 -5.50 6.97 5.67
C GLN A 219 -5.36 5.47 5.92
N THR A 220 -4.16 4.91 5.81
CA THR A 220 -3.95 3.48 6.10
C THR A 220 -4.05 3.19 7.60
N GLU A 221 -3.53 4.05 8.46
CA GLU A 221 -3.71 3.89 9.91
C GLU A 221 -5.16 4.12 10.34
N TRP A 222 -5.89 5.04 9.69
CA TRP A 222 -7.33 5.20 9.92
C TRP A 222 -8.10 3.91 9.63
N HIS A 223 -7.72 3.19 8.57
CA HIS A 223 -8.31 1.89 8.23
C HIS A 223 -8.10 0.88 9.38
N GLU A 224 -6.89 0.76 9.90
CA GLU A 224 -6.57 -0.18 11.00
C GLU A 224 -7.26 0.19 12.31
N ILE A 225 -7.33 1.49 12.64
CA ILE A 225 -8.13 1.98 13.77
C ILE A 225 -9.60 1.61 13.55
N ALA A 226 -10.15 1.88 12.37
CA ALA A 226 -11.55 1.62 12.10
C ALA A 226 -11.90 0.14 12.24
N THR A 227 -11.09 -0.75 11.65
CA THR A 227 -11.30 -2.21 11.72
C THR A 227 -11.17 -2.73 13.15
N TRP A 228 -10.26 -2.17 13.96
CA TRP A 228 -10.18 -2.48 15.40
C TRP A 228 -11.49 -2.22 16.14
N TYR A 229 -12.17 -1.11 15.81
CA TYR A 229 -13.45 -0.70 16.38
C TYR A 229 -14.67 -1.31 15.68
N GLY A 230 -14.47 -2.29 14.79
CA GLY A 230 -15.51 -3.11 14.18
C GLY A 230 -16.02 -2.62 12.82
N TYR A 231 -15.31 -1.71 12.17
CA TYR A 231 -15.51 -1.47 10.74
C TYR A 231 -15.15 -2.74 9.95
N SER A 232 -15.88 -2.99 8.87
CA SER A 232 -15.55 -4.02 7.90
C SER A 232 -15.97 -3.60 6.51
N SER A 233 -15.03 -3.72 5.57
CA SER A 233 -15.20 -3.59 4.13
C SER A 233 -15.61 -4.91 3.45
N THR A 234 -15.64 -6.02 4.22
CA THR A 234 -16.07 -7.34 3.75
C THR A 234 -17.21 -7.89 4.62
N PRO A 235 -17.89 -8.96 4.21
CA PRO A 235 -18.89 -9.62 5.06
C PRO A 235 -18.32 -10.26 6.35
N PHE A 236 -17.00 -10.38 6.47
CA PHE A 236 -16.32 -11.01 7.61
C PHE A 236 -15.73 -9.95 8.55
N PRO A 237 -15.68 -10.17 9.88
CA PRO A 237 -15.05 -9.23 10.79
C PRO A 237 -13.56 -9.01 10.47
N GLU A 238 -13.17 -7.78 10.16
CA GLU A 238 -11.78 -7.40 9.84
C GLU A 238 -10.95 -7.01 11.06
N LYS A 239 -11.51 -7.06 12.28
CA LYS A 239 -10.75 -6.78 13.51
C LYS A 239 -9.50 -7.66 13.68
N GLN A 240 -9.52 -8.89 13.14
CA GLN A 240 -8.37 -9.79 13.21
C GLN A 240 -7.20 -9.33 12.33
N SER A 241 -7.46 -8.63 11.23
CA SER A 241 -6.43 -8.05 10.37
C SER A 241 -5.97 -6.68 10.82
N ALA A 242 -6.61 -6.07 11.82
CA ALA A 242 -6.22 -4.76 12.33
C ALA A 242 -4.84 -4.82 13.01
N PHE A 243 -3.89 -4.01 12.55
CA PHE A 243 -2.54 -3.86 13.12
C PHE A 243 -1.74 -5.17 13.22
N THR A 244 -1.81 -6.01 12.20
CA THR A 244 -0.89 -7.15 12.12
C THR A 244 0.56 -6.66 12.03
N TYR A 245 1.52 -7.49 12.43
CA TYR A 245 2.93 -7.09 12.59
C TYR A 245 3.70 -6.83 11.29
N ASP A 246 2.97 -6.62 10.21
CA ASP A 246 3.41 -6.20 8.90
C ASP A 246 2.76 -4.88 8.46
N ASP A 247 1.61 -4.48 9.01
CA ASP A 247 0.81 -3.35 8.50
C ASP A 247 1.56 -2.02 8.55
N PRO A 248 2.00 -1.50 9.72
CA PRO A 248 2.56 -0.15 9.78
C PRO A 248 3.83 -0.04 8.92
N VAL A 249 4.65 -1.09 8.89
CA VAL A 249 5.86 -1.11 8.05
C VAL A 249 5.49 -1.17 6.57
N SER A 250 4.50 -1.97 6.18
CA SER A 250 4.03 -2.04 4.79
C SER A 250 3.54 -0.68 4.31
N HIS A 251 2.80 0.06 5.15
CA HIS A 251 2.37 1.42 4.85
C HIS A 251 3.55 2.38 4.66
N MET A 252 4.51 2.36 5.61
CA MET A 252 5.71 3.20 5.55
C MET A 252 6.57 2.92 4.32
N VAL A 253 6.85 1.64 4.03
CA VAL A 253 7.63 1.25 2.85
C VAL A 253 6.89 1.64 1.56
N GLY A 254 5.57 1.43 1.50
CA GLY A 254 4.75 1.77 0.34
C GLY A 254 4.77 3.26 0.01
N THR A 255 4.55 4.11 1.01
CA THR A 255 4.62 5.56 0.84
C THR A 255 6.04 6.05 0.50
N LYS A 256 7.09 5.43 1.07
CA LYS A 256 8.49 5.72 0.71
C LYS A 256 8.78 5.39 -0.76
N VAL A 257 8.39 4.20 -1.21
CA VAL A 257 8.55 3.76 -2.61
C VAL A 257 7.83 4.71 -3.57
N ALA A 258 6.57 5.08 -3.29
CA ALA A 258 5.85 6.04 -4.11
C ALA A 258 6.51 7.42 -4.12
N GLY A 259 6.97 7.92 -2.96
CA GLY A 259 7.69 9.19 -2.90
C GLY A 259 8.97 9.19 -3.74
N MET A 260 9.72 8.09 -3.77
CA MET A 260 10.88 7.96 -4.66
C MET A 260 10.46 7.93 -6.15
N ALA A 261 9.41 7.19 -6.48
CA ALA A 261 8.87 7.10 -7.84
C ALA A 261 8.38 8.47 -8.35
N LEU A 262 7.66 9.23 -7.53
CA LEU A 262 7.11 10.55 -7.87
C LEU A 262 8.22 11.60 -8.05
N ARG A 263 9.24 11.60 -7.18
CA ARG A 263 10.40 12.51 -7.29
C ARG A 263 11.27 12.23 -8.51
N LYS A 264 11.29 10.99 -9.00
CA LYS A 264 12.02 10.64 -10.23
C LYS A 264 11.46 11.36 -11.47
N GLY A 265 10.21 11.84 -11.43
CA GLY A 265 9.59 12.63 -12.50
C GLY A 265 8.80 11.82 -13.54
N SER A 266 8.29 12.52 -14.57
CA SER A 266 7.19 12.18 -15.52
C SER A 266 7.35 10.94 -16.42
N GLY A 267 8.07 9.92 -15.96
CA GLY A 267 8.07 8.60 -16.57
C GLY A 267 6.83 7.79 -16.23
N ASN A 268 6.82 6.54 -16.68
CA ASN A 268 5.81 5.56 -16.31
C ASN A 268 5.87 5.29 -14.79
N TYR A 269 4.85 5.72 -14.05
CA TYR A 269 4.75 5.54 -12.59
C TYR A 269 4.83 4.07 -12.19
N ASP A 270 4.10 3.21 -12.89
CA ASP A 270 4.09 1.77 -12.64
C ASP A 270 5.49 1.16 -12.80
N ALA A 271 6.22 1.54 -13.84
CA ALA A 271 7.60 1.12 -14.03
C ALA A 271 8.53 1.65 -12.91
N SER A 272 8.29 2.87 -12.44
CA SER A 272 9.08 3.49 -11.36
C SER A 272 8.82 2.80 -10.02
N VAL A 273 7.56 2.55 -9.67
CA VAL A 273 7.20 1.79 -8.46
C VAL A 273 7.77 0.38 -8.54
N THR A 274 7.66 -0.30 -9.69
CA THR A 274 8.27 -1.62 -9.89
C THR A 274 9.76 -1.61 -9.57
N TRP A 275 10.48 -0.63 -10.10
CA TRP A 275 11.92 -0.50 -9.88
C TRP A 275 12.25 -0.20 -8.42
N PHE A 276 11.65 0.84 -7.84
CA PHE A 276 11.93 1.26 -6.47
C PHE A 276 11.46 0.26 -5.41
N LEU A 277 10.36 -0.45 -5.65
CA LEU A 277 9.90 -1.54 -4.78
C LEU A 277 10.97 -2.62 -4.69
N LYS A 278 11.50 -3.05 -5.84
CA LYS A 278 12.58 -4.06 -5.85
C LYS A 278 13.81 -3.55 -5.09
N GLN A 279 14.26 -2.33 -5.38
CA GLN A 279 15.43 -1.75 -4.71
C GLN A 279 15.23 -1.66 -3.19
N GLU A 280 14.05 -1.25 -2.75
CA GLU A 280 13.76 -1.10 -1.32
C GLU A 280 13.67 -2.45 -0.60
N LEU A 281 13.07 -3.47 -1.23
CA LEU A 281 13.06 -4.83 -0.70
C LEU A 281 14.47 -5.43 -0.62
N ASP A 282 15.27 -5.27 -1.68
CA ASP A 282 16.68 -5.71 -1.69
C ASP A 282 17.46 -5.02 -0.55
N ARG A 283 17.28 -3.71 -0.37
CA ARG A 283 17.95 -2.89 0.66
C ARG A 283 17.54 -3.30 2.08
N LEU A 284 16.28 -3.65 2.30
CA LEU A 284 15.79 -4.17 3.58
C LEU A 284 16.19 -5.64 3.82
N GLY A 285 16.84 -6.29 2.85
CA GLY A 285 17.24 -7.68 2.93
C GLY A 285 16.05 -8.63 2.82
N ALA A 286 15.21 -8.46 1.81
CA ALA A 286 14.13 -9.40 1.52
C ALA A 286 14.67 -10.82 1.34
N VAL A 287 14.08 -11.77 2.05
CA VAL A 287 14.49 -13.18 2.02
C VAL A 287 13.64 -14.00 1.06
N SER A 288 14.06 -15.23 0.77
CA SER A 288 13.29 -16.13 -0.10
C SER A 288 11.92 -16.49 0.51
N PRO A 289 10.96 -17.00 -0.30
CA PRO A 289 9.69 -17.53 0.24
C PRO A 289 9.90 -18.58 1.34
N ALA A 290 10.83 -19.52 1.13
CA ALA A 290 11.14 -20.55 2.12
C ALA A 290 11.67 -19.95 3.44
N GLU A 291 12.44 -18.87 3.36
CA GLU A 291 12.92 -18.14 4.53
C GLU A 291 11.82 -17.33 5.22
N THR A 292 10.88 -16.77 4.46
CA THR A 292 9.69 -16.12 5.01
C THR A 292 8.85 -17.12 5.78
N GLU A 293 8.61 -18.32 5.24
CA GLU A 293 7.92 -19.41 5.96
C GLU A 293 8.67 -19.81 7.24
N ARG A 294 10.00 -19.88 7.22
CA ARG A 294 10.80 -20.14 8.42
C ARG A 294 10.65 -19.03 9.47
N ALA A 295 10.70 -17.76 9.05
CA ALA A 295 10.52 -16.63 9.94
C ALA A 295 9.13 -16.68 10.62
N ILE A 296 8.08 -17.00 9.85
CA ILE A 296 6.71 -17.18 10.33
C ILE A 296 6.60 -18.33 11.34
N ALA A 297 7.29 -19.43 11.09
CA ALA A 297 7.34 -20.57 12.01
C ALA A 297 8.05 -20.23 13.33
N VAL A 298 9.10 -19.39 13.32
CA VAL A 298 9.84 -18.98 14.54
C VAL A 298 8.97 -18.17 15.51
N VAL A 299 8.02 -17.40 14.96
CA VAL A 299 7.11 -16.55 15.73
C VAL A 299 5.74 -17.18 15.98
N LYS A 300 5.53 -18.42 15.51
CA LYS A 300 4.38 -19.22 15.90
C LYS A 300 4.36 -19.40 17.42
N ASP A 301 3.17 -19.35 17.99
CA ASP A 301 2.86 -19.43 19.43
C ASP A 301 3.42 -18.25 20.24
N LYS A 302 4.04 -17.27 19.57
CA LYS A 302 4.53 -16.01 20.18
C LYS A 302 3.75 -14.82 19.64
N TRP A 303 3.68 -14.66 18.33
CA TRP A 303 2.98 -13.54 17.68
C TRP A 303 1.67 -13.97 17.05
N TRP A 304 1.53 -15.24 16.71
CA TRP A 304 0.31 -15.81 16.13
C TRP A 304 0.13 -17.27 16.52
N HIS A 305 -1.11 -17.76 16.53
CA HIS A 305 -1.46 -19.17 16.75
C HIS A 305 -2.75 -19.51 15.98
N ASN A 306 -2.76 -20.64 15.25
CA ASN A 306 -3.94 -21.17 14.54
C ASN A 306 -4.72 -20.14 13.70
N GLY A 307 -4.02 -19.32 12.90
CA GLY A 307 -4.64 -18.29 12.07
C GLY A 307 -5.12 -17.05 12.82
N GLN A 308 -4.77 -16.91 14.10
CA GLN A 308 -5.09 -15.75 14.93
C GLN A 308 -3.81 -15.03 15.34
N MET A 309 -3.88 -13.70 15.35
CA MET A 309 -2.80 -12.84 15.83
C MET A 309 -2.88 -12.75 17.36
N LEU A 310 -1.80 -13.13 18.05
CA LEU A 310 -1.68 -13.04 19.50
C LEU A 310 -1.32 -11.63 19.96
N HIS A 311 -0.50 -10.92 19.17
CA HIS A 311 -0.10 -9.54 19.44
C HIS A 311 -0.31 -8.64 18.22
N ARG A 312 -0.22 -7.33 18.42
CA ARG A 312 -0.39 -6.30 17.40
C ARG A 312 0.80 -5.35 17.37
N GLN A 313 1.19 -4.91 16.17
CA GLN A 313 2.18 -3.87 16.03
C GLN A 313 1.49 -2.51 16.07
N LEU A 314 1.44 -1.93 17.27
CA LEU A 314 0.72 -0.68 17.56
C LEU A 314 1.61 0.57 17.47
N ASP A 315 2.82 0.43 16.94
CA ASP A 315 3.72 1.54 16.66
C ASP A 315 3.44 2.11 15.27
N ILE A 316 2.66 3.20 15.24
CA ILE A 316 2.27 3.92 14.02
C ILE A 316 2.98 5.27 13.90
N GLY A 317 4.03 5.51 14.70
CA GLY A 317 4.76 6.78 14.71
C GLY A 317 3.97 7.97 15.26
N SER A 318 2.84 7.75 15.94
CA SER A 318 2.01 8.83 16.49
C SER A 318 2.63 9.55 17.69
N THR A 319 3.70 9.00 18.27
CA THR A 319 4.35 9.55 19.47
C THR A 319 5.63 10.33 19.16
N ASP A 320 6.50 9.79 18.31
CA ASP A 320 7.83 10.34 18.00
C ASP A 320 8.08 10.50 16.48
N GLY A 321 7.08 10.17 15.64
CA GLY A 321 7.23 10.18 14.18
C GLY A 321 8.03 9.01 13.62
N GLU A 322 8.33 7.99 14.43
CA GLU A 322 9.11 6.82 14.05
C GLU A 322 8.29 5.54 14.15
N VAL A 323 8.37 4.67 13.15
CA VAL A 323 7.76 3.34 13.13
C VAL A 323 8.89 2.31 13.18
N ARG A 324 8.85 1.45 14.21
CA ARG A 324 9.88 0.43 14.43
C ARG A 324 9.35 -0.95 14.02
N PRO A 325 10.05 -1.67 13.13
CA PRO A 325 9.63 -2.97 12.67
C PRO A 325 9.81 -4.04 13.75
N TRP A 326 8.96 -5.05 13.72
CA TRP A 326 9.16 -6.27 14.50
C TRP A 326 10.12 -7.21 13.77
N ILE A 327 11.32 -7.35 14.31
CA ILE A 327 12.34 -8.27 13.79
C ILE A 327 12.22 -9.62 14.51
N VAL A 328 12.22 -10.70 13.74
CA VAL A 328 12.13 -12.06 14.27
C VAL A 328 13.38 -12.39 15.09
N PRO A 329 13.24 -12.65 16.41
CA PRO A 329 14.39 -12.95 17.26
C PRO A 329 15.10 -14.23 16.82
N GLY A 330 16.43 -14.19 16.76
CA GLY A 330 17.26 -15.34 16.38
C GLY A 330 17.18 -15.72 14.90
N PHE A 331 16.64 -14.85 14.04
CA PHE A 331 16.56 -15.10 12.60
C PHE A 331 17.30 -14.04 11.77
N PRO A 332 18.14 -14.46 10.80
CA PRO A 332 18.38 -15.84 10.34
C PRO A 332 19.49 -16.54 11.14
N ASN A 333 19.42 -17.88 11.22
CA ASN A 333 20.48 -18.75 11.74
C ASN A 333 20.99 -18.38 13.15
N GLY A 334 20.08 -18.09 14.08
CA GLY A 334 20.40 -17.75 15.47
C GLY A 334 20.79 -16.29 15.71
N LYS A 335 20.81 -15.44 14.67
CA LYS A 335 21.18 -14.03 14.77
C LYS A 335 19.94 -13.16 14.66
N THR A 336 19.73 -12.20 15.58
CA THR A 336 18.72 -11.16 15.42
C THR A 336 19.33 -9.98 14.69
N MET A 337 18.71 -9.57 13.58
CA MET A 337 19.16 -8.41 12.81
C MET A 337 18.70 -7.09 13.46
N ALA A 338 19.39 -5.99 13.17
CA ALA A 338 18.95 -4.67 13.61
C ALA A 338 17.79 -4.19 12.72
N GLY A 339 16.67 -3.78 13.32
CA GLY A 339 15.55 -3.20 12.61
C GLY A 339 15.85 -1.78 12.15
N GLU A 340 15.44 -1.44 10.93
CA GLU A 340 15.48 -0.07 10.42
C GLU A 340 14.30 0.73 10.95
N VAL A 341 14.58 1.92 11.47
CA VAL A 341 13.54 2.85 11.91
C VAL A 341 12.99 3.62 10.72
N PHE A 342 11.68 3.52 10.48
CA PHE A 342 11.00 4.24 9.40
C PHE A 342 10.43 5.56 9.93
N ARG A 343 10.83 6.68 9.35
CA ARG A 343 10.34 8.01 9.78
C ARG A 343 9.16 8.46 8.95
N VAL A 344 8.09 8.90 9.61
CA VAL A 344 6.95 9.57 8.97
C VAL A 344 7.46 10.84 8.29
N PRO A 345 7.14 11.08 7.00
CA PRO A 345 7.63 12.25 6.29
C PRO A 345 7.26 13.55 7.01
N THR A 346 8.27 14.35 7.30
CA THR A 346 8.12 15.67 7.91
C THR A 346 7.90 16.73 6.84
N LEU A 347 7.27 17.84 7.21
CA LEU A 347 7.24 19.05 6.39
C LEU A 347 8.36 20.01 6.81
N ASP A 348 9.52 19.44 7.20
CA ASP A 348 10.73 20.19 7.52
C ASP A 348 11.12 21.13 6.39
N PRO A 349 11.88 22.20 6.68
CA PRO A 349 12.04 23.30 5.76
C PRO A 349 12.36 22.87 4.32
N VAL A 350 11.49 23.28 3.39
CA VAL A 350 11.67 23.06 1.94
C VAL A 350 12.15 24.38 1.37
N SER A 351 13.34 24.38 0.75
CA SER A 351 14.00 25.61 0.28
C SER A 351 14.16 26.67 1.39
N GLY A 352 14.40 26.25 2.63
CA GLY A 352 14.57 27.16 3.78
C GLY A 352 13.26 27.73 4.37
N GLN A 353 12.10 27.38 3.82
CA GLN A 353 10.79 27.79 4.33
C GLN A 353 10.17 26.69 5.20
N ASP A 354 9.70 27.04 6.39
CA ASP A 354 9.08 26.08 7.32
C ASP A 354 7.63 25.76 6.96
N PHE A 355 7.34 24.49 6.68
CA PHE A 355 6.01 23.99 6.32
C PHE A 355 5.44 23.03 7.37
N ARG A 356 6.03 22.91 8.56
CA ARG A 356 5.59 21.95 9.60
C ARG A 356 4.12 22.09 9.99
N ASN A 357 3.60 23.32 9.96
CA ASN A 357 2.19 23.64 10.26
C ASN A 357 1.37 24.00 9.01
N PHE A 358 1.85 23.63 7.82
CA PHE A 358 1.26 24.04 6.55
C PHE A 358 -0.12 23.43 6.31
N ALA A 359 -0.32 22.15 6.65
CA ALA A 359 -1.57 21.46 6.40
C ALA A 359 -2.12 20.80 7.67
N GLN A 360 -3.42 20.93 7.87
CA GLN A 360 -4.17 20.23 8.92
C GLN A 360 -5.19 19.30 8.27
N VAL A 361 -5.28 18.07 8.77
CA VAL A 361 -6.24 17.06 8.30
C VAL A 361 -7.30 16.85 9.37
N GLU A 362 -8.56 16.87 8.97
CA GLU A 362 -9.69 16.33 9.71
C GLU A 362 -10.34 15.23 8.89
N ILE A 363 -10.89 14.21 9.54
CA ILE A 363 -11.62 13.12 8.91
C ILE A 363 -13.09 13.31 9.28
N ASP A 364 -13.94 13.43 8.26
CA ASP A 364 -15.36 13.12 8.37
C ASP A 364 -15.50 11.59 8.33
N PRO A 365 -15.84 10.92 9.44
CA PRO A 365 -15.66 9.48 9.51
C PRO A 365 -16.57 8.70 8.56
N GLY A 366 -17.80 9.18 8.32
CA GLY A 366 -18.76 8.52 7.42
C GLY A 366 -19.09 7.06 7.74
N LEU A 367 -18.65 6.53 8.89
CA LEU A 367 -18.67 5.10 9.20
C LEU A 367 -19.25 4.82 10.59
N SER A 368 -19.95 3.69 10.72
CA SER A 368 -20.72 3.35 11.92
C SER A 368 -19.85 3.09 13.15
N ALA A 369 -18.62 2.58 12.94
CA ALA A 369 -17.64 2.32 14.01
C ALA A 369 -17.16 3.62 14.70
N TRP A 370 -17.34 4.80 14.06
CA TRP A 370 -16.99 6.08 14.66
C TRP A 370 -17.73 6.30 15.98
N ARG A 371 -18.98 5.83 16.08
CA ARG A 371 -19.79 5.89 17.32
C ARG A 371 -19.08 5.26 18.52
N ASN A 372 -18.27 4.23 18.30
CA ASN A 372 -17.50 3.59 19.36
C ASN A 372 -16.19 4.35 19.63
N MET A 373 -15.50 4.80 18.57
CA MET A 373 -14.26 5.57 18.69
C MET A 373 -14.46 6.89 19.44
N ARG A 374 -15.48 7.68 19.08
CA ARG A 374 -15.72 9.01 19.67
C ARG A 374 -16.02 8.98 21.17
N ARG A 375 -16.52 7.86 21.71
CA ARG A 375 -16.73 7.69 23.16
C ARG A 375 -15.44 7.62 23.97
N VAL A 376 -14.33 7.23 23.33
CA VAL A 376 -13.00 7.18 23.95
C VAL A 376 -12.34 8.57 23.95
N LEU A 377 -12.82 9.47 23.08
CA LEU A 377 -12.22 10.78 22.86
C LEU A 377 -12.85 11.85 23.77
N PRO A 378 -12.04 12.77 24.33
CA PRO A 378 -12.55 13.91 25.11
C PRO A 378 -13.56 14.74 24.30
N GLY A 379 -14.68 15.10 24.93
CA GLY A 379 -15.71 15.93 24.29
C GLY A 379 -16.55 15.22 23.23
N ASN A 380 -16.31 13.92 22.98
CA ASN A 380 -17.10 13.11 22.05
C ASN A 380 -17.27 13.78 20.66
N PRO A 381 -16.16 14.05 19.93
CA PRO A 381 -16.17 14.91 18.76
C PRO A 381 -16.92 14.28 17.57
N ASP A 382 -17.49 15.12 16.71
CA ASP A 382 -18.16 14.66 15.49
C ASP A 382 -17.16 14.30 14.37
N ARG A 383 -16.00 14.95 14.34
CA ARG A 383 -14.91 14.72 13.38
C ARG A 383 -13.67 14.17 14.06
N CYS A 384 -12.84 13.42 13.32
CA CYS A 384 -11.56 12.97 13.83
C CYS A 384 -10.43 13.92 13.40
N ARG A 385 -9.60 14.36 14.34
CA ARG A 385 -8.35 15.08 14.06
C ARG A 385 -7.19 14.12 14.31
N PRO A 386 -6.58 13.51 13.28
CA PRO A 386 -5.60 12.43 13.48
C PRO A 386 -4.46 12.80 14.45
N ALA A 387 -3.92 14.01 14.33
CA ALA A 387 -2.83 14.49 15.20
C ALA A 387 -3.22 14.55 16.70
N GLU A 388 -4.49 14.79 17.02
CA GLU A 388 -5.00 14.88 18.39
C GLU A 388 -5.60 13.56 18.87
N HIS A 389 -6.34 12.87 18.00
CA HIS A 389 -7.19 11.75 18.37
C HIS A 389 -6.51 10.39 18.18
N PHE A 390 -5.61 10.20 17.21
CA PHE A 390 -4.94 8.91 17.03
C PHE A 390 -4.12 8.52 18.25
N PRO A 391 -3.32 9.39 18.90
CA PRO A 391 -2.61 9.03 20.12
C PRO A 391 -3.53 8.48 21.23
N ILE A 392 -4.72 9.06 21.40
CA ILE A 392 -5.71 8.65 22.41
C ILE A 392 -6.34 7.30 22.04
N LEU A 393 -6.77 7.15 20.78
CA LEU A 393 -7.33 5.88 20.29
C LEU A 393 -6.30 4.76 20.38
N MET A 394 -5.05 5.02 20.00
CA MET A 394 -3.97 4.04 20.09
C MET A 394 -3.62 3.68 21.53
N ALA A 395 -3.66 4.63 22.47
CA ALA A 395 -3.50 4.31 23.89
C ALA A 395 -4.60 3.37 24.40
N HIS A 396 -5.85 3.60 24.01
CA HIS A 396 -6.96 2.70 24.34
C HIS A 396 -6.82 1.32 23.65
N ILE A 397 -6.36 1.28 22.40
CA ILE A 397 -6.10 0.02 21.68
C ILE A 397 -5.01 -0.79 22.39
N ARG A 398 -3.90 -0.15 22.80
CA ARG A 398 -2.82 -0.81 23.58
C ARG A 398 -3.33 -1.40 24.88
N GLN A 399 -4.09 -0.64 25.65
CA GLN A 399 -4.70 -1.14 26.89
C GLN A 399 -5.60 -2.36 26.64
N ALA A 400 -6.35 -2.36 25.53
CA ALA A 400 -7.21 -3.49 25.17
C ALA A 400 -6.44 -4.72 24.67
N GLU A 401 -5.24 -4.56 24.12
CA GLU A 401 -4.36 -5.66 23.70
C GLU A 401 -3.63 -6.29 24.88
N GLU A 402 -3.21 -5.50 25.87
CA GLU A 402 -2.55 -5.97 27.10
C GLU A 402 -3.51 -6.69 28.07
N MET A 403 -4.82 -6.46 27.97
CA MET A 403 -5.80 -7.15 28.81
C MET A 403 -5.93 -8.63 28.40
N PRO A 404 -5.87 -9.58 29.35
CA PRO A 404 -6.14 -10.98 29.05
C PRO A 404 -7.56 -11.10 28.45
N PRO A 405 -7.77 -12.00 27.47
CA PRO A 405 -9.08 -12.16 26.88
C PRO A 405 -10.09 -12.45 27.99
N SER A 406 -11.13 -11.62 28.07
CA SER A 406 -12.24 -11.83 29.01
C SER A 406 -12.69 -13.29 28.89
N PRO A 407 -12.81 -14.04 30.01
CA PRO A 407 -13.26 -15.42 29.97
C PRO A 407 -14.60 -15.40 29.23
N ARG A 408 -14.64 -16.08 28.08
CA ARG A 408 -15.86 -16.17 27.27
C ARG A 408 -16.97 -16.64 28.21
N THR A 409 -17.93 -15.77 28.48
CA THR A 409 -19.22 -16.21 29.00
C THR A 409 -19.81 -17.11 27.93
N THR A 410 -19.64 -18.41 28.12
CA THR A 410 -20.44 -19.44 27.44
C THR A 410 -21.90 -19.13 27.76
N ARG A 411 -22.62 -18.58 26.80
CA ARG A 411 -24.08 -18.62 26.74
C ARG A 411 -24.50 -19.47 25.56
#